data_AF-A0A3S0ENF2-F1
#
_entry.id   AF-A0A3S0ENF2-F1
#
_cell.length_a   1.000
_cell.length_b   1.000
_cell.length_c   1.000
_cell.angle_alpha   90.00
_cell.angle_beta   90.00
_cell.angle_gamma   90.00
#
_symmetry.space_group_name_H-M   'P 1'
#
loop_
_entity.id
_entity.type
_entity.pdbx_description
1 polymer ?
#
loop_
_entity_poly.entity_id
_entity_poly.type
_entity_poly.pdbx_seq_one_letter_code
_entity_poly.pdbx_strand_id
1 'polypeptide(L)'
;MTFALERVIDCQERLIEALDQRDVSAISIASTDLAGALETLSGSDALDRADEARLDRAVRQAEAARIRVNVLSHWTRQRLERLGEIRGQATLRYGNRAVLALAT
;
A
#
# COMPACT_ATOMS: atom_id res chain seq x y z
N MET A 1 -8.47 30.38 -1.38
CA MET A 1 -7.51 29.47 -2.06
C MET A 1 -7.59 28.09 -1.41
N THR A 2 -8.56 27.27 -1.83
CA THR A 2 -8.76 25.88 -1.38
C THR A 2 -7.97 24.86 -2.21
N PHE A 3 -7.18 25.34 -3.18
CA PHE A 3 -6.42 24.52 -4.12
C PHE A 3 -5.43 23.55 -3.45
N ALA A 4 -4.89 23.89 -2.28
CA ALA A 4 -3.99 22.99 -1.55
C ALA A 4 -4.71 21.71 -1.08
N LEU A 5 -5.94 21.84 -0.58
CA LEU A 5 -6.75 20.69 -0.16
C LEU A 5 -7.24 19.87 -1.36
N GLU A 6 -7.65 20.54 -2.44
CA GLU A 6 -8.02 19.86 -3.70
C GLU A 6 -6.87 19.03 -4.25
N ARG A 7 -5.63 19.56 -4.22
CA ARG A 7 -4.45 18.79 -4.61
C ARG A 7 -4.23 17.55 -3.74
N VAL A 8 -4.48 17.62 -2.44
CA VAL A 8 -4.38 16.44 -1.56
C VAL A 8 -5.42 15.40 -1.94
N ILE A 9 -6.67 15.82 -2.19
CA ILE A 9 -7.76 14.93 -2.63
C ILE A 9 -7.39 14.23 -3.94
N ASP A 10 -6.87 14.97 -4.93
CA ASP A 10 -6.47 14.42 -6.23
C ASP A 10 -5.30 13.41 -6.09
N CYS A 11 -4.29 13.74 -5.27
CA CYS A 11 -3.17 12.84 -5.01
C CYS A 11 -3.63 11.56 -4.29
N GLN A 12 -4.56 11.66 -3.33
CA GLN A 12 -5.13 10.49 -2.65
C GLN A 12 -5.94 9.61 -3.61
N GLU A 13 -6.70 10.19 -4.53
CA GLU A 13 -7.45 9.47 -5.56
C GLU A 13 -6.51 8.67 -6.48
N ARG A 14 -5.42 9.30 -6.96
CA ARG A 14 -4.39 8.63 -7.77
C ARG A 14 -3.68 7.52 -7.01
N LEU A 15 -3.40 7.72 -5.72
CA LEU A 15 -2.81 6.68 -4.86
C LEU A 15 -3.76 5.48 -4.71
N ILE A 16 -5.05 5.73 -4.50
CA ILE A 16 -6.07 4.67 -4.41
C ILE A 16 -6.12 3.86 -5.71
N GLU A 17 -6.15 4.54 -6.85
CA GLU A 17 -6.16 3.87 -8.16
C GLU A 17 -4.89 3.02 -8.36
N ALA A 18 -3.72 3.55 -8.03
CA ALA A 18 -2.45 2.81 -8.13
C ALA A 18 -2.43 1.58 -7.20
N LEU A 19 -2.98 1.68 -5.99
CA LEU A 19 -3.13 0.57 -5.06
C LEU A 19 -4.08 -0.51 -5.60
N ASP A 20 -5.19 -0.10 -6.20
CA ASP A 20 -6.17 -1.02 -6.79
C ASP A 20 -5.57 -1.79 -7.99
N GLN A 21 -4.73 -1.12 -8.79
CA GLN A 21 -4.00 -1.72 -9.91
C GLN A 21 -2.76 -2.51 -9.48
N ARG A 22 -2.32 -2.36 -8.22
CA ARG A 22 -1.06 -2.92 -7.69
C ARG A 22 0.18 -2.50 -8.48
N ASP A 23 0.12 -1.31 -9.07
CA ASP A 23 1.23 -0.75 -9.84
C ASP A 23 2.23 -0.10 -8.86
N VAL A 24 3.35 -0.79 -8.63
CA VAL A 24 4.39 -0.36 -7.69
C VAL A 24 5.00 0.99 -8.10
N SER A 25 5.16 1.23 -9.40
CA SER A 25 5.74 2.49 -9.89
C SER A 25 4.76 3.65 -9.68
N ALA A 26 3.49 3.45 -10.03
CA ALA A 26 2.45 4.44 -9.81
C ALA A 26 2.21 4.72 -8.31
N ILE A 27 2.27 3.69 -7.45
CA ILE A 27 2.16 3.85 -5.98
C ILE A 27 3.30 4.75 -5.47
N SER A 28 4.53 4.52 -5.93
CA SER A 28 5.68 5.32 -5.50
C SER A 28 5.54 6.79 -5.92
N ILE A 29 5.17 7.03 -7.19
CA ILE A 29 4.98 8.39 -7.71
C ILE A 29 3.85 9.10 -6.95
N ALA A 30 2.68 8.46 -6.84
CA ALA A 30 1.54 9.04 -6.16
C ALA A 30 1.79 9.32 -4.68
N SER A 31 2.60 8.48 -4.01
CA SER A 31 3.00 8.71 -2.61
C SER A 31 3.92 9.92 -2.46
N THR A 32 4.89 10.09 -3.37
CA THR A 32 5.76 11.28 -3.39
C THR A 32 4.96 12.55 -3.68
N ASP A 33 4.06 12.51 -4.66
CA ASP A 33 3.21 13.65 -5.00
C ASP A 33 2.29 14.03 -3.84
N LEU A 34 1.71 13.04 -3.14
CA LEU A 34 0.88 13.25 -1.96
C LEU A 34 1.68 13.89 -0.82
N ALA A 35 2.92 13.46 -0.58
CA ALA A 35 3.78 14.07 0.43
C ALA A 35 4.01 15.57 0.14
N GLY A 36 4.34 15.93 -1.10
CA GLY A 36 4.50 17.34 -1.49
C GLY A 36 3.20 18.16 -1.38
N ALA A 37 2.05 17.54 -1.69
CA ALA A 37 0.74 18.19 -1.51
C ALA A 37 0.43 18.45 -0.02
N LEU A 38 0.76 17.52 0.87
CA LEU A 38 0.59 17.67 2.32
C LEU A 38 1.53 18.73 2.92
N GLU A 39 2.77 18.82 2.46
CA GLU A 39 3.70 19.89 2.84
C GLU A 39 3.15 21.26 2.45
N THR A 40 2.64 21.38 1.22
CA THR A 40 2.01 22.61 0.72
C THR A 40 0.76 22.97 1.53
N LEU A 41 -0.07 21.99 1.87
CA LEU A 41 -1.26 22.19 2.70
C LEU A 41 -0.90 22.66 4.11
N SER A 42 0.13 22.06 4.73
CA SER A 42 0.59 22.40 6.07
C SER A 42 1.13 23.83 6.19
N GLY A 43 1.67 24.37 5.10
CA GLY A 43 2.12 25.77 5.03
C GLY A 43 1.02 26.79 4.69
N SER A 44 -0.26 26.38 4.66
CA SER A 44 -1.37 27.22 4.19
C SER A 44 -2.54 27.28 5.18
N ASP A 45 -3.26 28.41 5.23
CA ASP A 45 -4.55 28.51 5.94
C ASP A 45 -5.71 27.84 5.17
N ALA A 46 -5.42 26.89 4.27
CA ALA A 46 -6.43 26.30 3.42
C ALA A 46 -7.43 25.44 4.20
N LEU A 47 -7.01 24.89 5.35
CA LEU A 47 -7.87 24.12 6.25
C LEU A 47 -8.90 25.02 6.95
N ASP A 48 -8.51 26.21 7.40
CA ASP A 48 -9.42 27.16 8.06
C ASP A 48 -10.51 27.70 7.14
N ARG A 49 -10.30 27.60 5.82
CA ARG A 49 -11.22 28.04 4.78
C ARG A 49 -11.83 26.88 3.99
N ALA A 50 -11.59 25.65 4.42
CA ALA A 50 -12.11 24.47 3.76
C ALA A 50 -13.58 24.25 4.13
N ASP A 51 -14.36 23.82 3.14
CA ASP A 51 -15.70 23.31 3.37
C ASP A 51 -15.64 21.92 4.02
N GLU A 52 -16.54 21.65 4.96
CA GLU A 52 -16.63 20.39 5.72
C GLU A 52 -16.70 19.17 4.80
N ALA A 53 -17.46 19.28 3.70
CA ALA A 53 -17.59 18.21 2.72
C ALA A 53 -16.25 17.81 2.08
N ARG A 54 -15.34 18.76 1.90
CA ARG A 54 -14.01 18.50 1.31
C ARG A 54 -13.07 17.86 2.31
N LEU A 55 -13.14 18.27 3.57
CA LEU A 55 -12.38 17.65 4.66
C LEU A 55 -12.83 16.20 4.87
N ASP A 56 -14.14 15.94 4.92
CA ASP A 56 -14.70 14.59 5.03
C ASP A 56 -14.27 13.72 3.84
N ARG A 57 -14.29 14.26 2.61
CA ARG A 57 -13.77 13.54 1.44
C ARG A 57 -12.30 13.14 1.60
N ALA A 58 -11.43 14.08 1.98
CA ALA A 58 -10.00 13.81 2.15
C ALA A 58 -9.74 12.76 3.25
N VAL A 59 -10.50 12.81 4.35
CA VAL A 59 -10.44 11.82 5.44
C VAL A 59 -10.87 10.44 4.95
N ARG A 60 -12.00 10.35 4.23
CA ARG A 60 -12.49 9.07 3.67
C ARG A 60 -11.52 8.47 2.68
N GLN A 61 -10.88 9.29 1.83
CA GLN A 61 -9.88 8.81 0.89
C GLN A 61 -8.62 8.31 1.62
N ALA A 62 -8.15 9.02 2.65
CA ALA A 62 -7.02 8.54 3.47
C ALA A 62 -7.32 7.17 4.10
N GLU A 63 -8.52 7.00 4.65
CA GLU A 63 -8.96 5.73 5.23
C GLU A 63 -9.05 4.62 4.17
N ALA A 64 -9.62 4.94 3.01
CA ALA A 64 -9.73 4.01 1.88
C ALA A 64 -8.36 3.53 1.37
N ALA A 65 -7.36 4.41 1.32
CA ALA A 65 -5.98 4.06 0.98
C ALA A 65 -5.34 3.16 2.05
N ARG A 66 -5.53 3.50 3.34
CA ARG A 66 -5.02 2.71 4.48
C ARG A 66 -5.51 1.27 4.44
N ILE A 67 -6.81 1.07 4.20
CA ILE A 67 -7.42 -0.27 4.11
C ILE A 67 -6.76 -1.08 2.99
N ARG A 68 -6.56 -0.49 1.80
CA ARG A 68 -5.93 -1.17 0.65
C ARG A 68 -4.50 -1.59 0.93
N VAL A 69 -3.70 -0.71 1.53
CA VAL A 69 -2.32 -1.02 1.95
C VAL A 69 -2.31 -2.20 2.91
N ASN A 70 -3.23 -2.24 3.87
CA ASN A 70 -3.34 -3.35 4.81
C ASN A 70 -3.69 -4.67 4.10
N VAL A 71 -4.64 -4.64 3.16
CA VAL A 71 -5.01 -5.82 2.36
C VAL A 71 -3.83 -6.32 1.53
N LEU A 72 -3.12 -5.43 0.83
CA LEU A 72 -1.95 -5.78 0.02
C LEU A 72 -0.82 -6.34 0.88
N SER A 73 -0.59 -5.76 2.06
CA SER A 73 0.42 -6.24 3.02
C SER A 73 0.08 -7.64 3.54
N HIS A 74 -1.20 -7.86 3.88
CA HIS A 74 -1.67 -9.17 4.31
C HIS A 74 -1.52 -10.22 3.22
N TRP A 75 -1.92 -9.90 1.98
CA TRP A 75 -1.75 -10.79 0.83
C TRP A 75 -0.27 -11.10 0.55
N THR A 76 0.60 -10.10 0.65
CA THR A 76 2.05 -10.27 0.48
C THR A 76 2.62 -11.21 1.54
N ARG A 77 2.23 -11.05 2.81
CA ARG A 77 2.61 -11.95 3.90
C ARG A 77 2.19 -13.39 3.63
N GLN A 78 0.93 -13.62 3.29
CA GLN A 78 0.43 -14.96 2.96
C GLN A 78 1.18 -15.60 1.80
N ARG A 79 1.58 -14.81 0.80
CA ARG A 79 2.35 -15.30 -0.35
C ARG A 79 3.76 -15.72 0.08
N LEU A 80 4.41 -14.93 0.93
CA LEU A 80 5.74 -15.26 1.46
C LEU A 80 5.71 -16.51 2.35
N GLU A 81 4.71 -16.64 3.21
CA GLU A 81 4.49 -17.82 4.05
C GLU A 81 4.36 -19.09 3.20
N ARG A 82 3.48 -19.06 2.18
CA ARG A 82 3.33 -20.18 1.23
C ARG A 82 4.62 -20.55 0.50
N LEU A 83 5.42 -19.57 0.09
CA LEU A 83 6.73 -19.84 -0.53
C LEU A 83 7.72 -20.46 0.47
N GLY A 84 7.67 -20.04 1.73
CA GLY A 84 8.45 -20.62 2.83
C GLY A 84 8.08 -22.09 3.08
N GLU A 85 6.78 -22.40 3.12
CA GLU A 85 6.28 -23.77 3.27
C GLU A 85 6.75 -24.68 2.13
N ILE A 86 6.60 -24.24 0.88
CA ILE A 86 7.06 -25.01 -0.29
C ILE A 86 8.57 -25.29 -0.19
N ARG A 87 9.35 -24.29 0.20
CA ARG A 87 10.81 -24.45 0.38
C ARG A 87 11.13 -25.42 1.52
N GLY A 88 10.43 -25.31 2.67
CA GLY A 88 10.58 -26.22 3.80
C GLY A 88 10.23 -27.66 3.45
N GLN A 89 9.15 -27.87 2.70
CA GLN A 89 8.75 -29.18 2.20
C GLN A 89 9.75 -29.76 1.18
N ALA A 90 10.31 -28.93 0.29
CA ALA A 90 11.35 -29.36 -0.64
C ALA A 90 12.60 -29.84 0.12
N THR A 91 13.06 -29.10 1.12
CA THR A 91 14.21 -29.49 1.97
C THR A 91 13.95 -30.79 2.72
N LEU A 92 12.76 -30.97 3.34
CA LEU A 92 12.39 -32.20 4.03
C LEU A 92 12.31 -33.41 3.07
N ARG A 93 11.81 -33.20 1.84
CA ARG A 93 11.65 -34.26 0.84
C ARG A 93 12.99 -34.73 0.24
N TYR A 94 13.98 -33.84 0.12
CA TYR A 94 15.35 -34.23 -0.25
C TYR A 94 16.09 -34.94 0.89
N GLY A 95 15.95 -34.47 2.13
CA GLY A 95 16.55 -35.14 3.30
C GLY A 95 16.04 -36.59 3.47
N ASN A 96 14.73 -36.81 3.33
CA ASN A 96 14.15 -38.14 3.46
C ASN A 96 14.51 -39.10 2.32
N ARG A 97 14.72 -38.61 1.08
CA ARG A 97 15.21 -39.46 -0.03
C ARG A 97 16.68 -39.83 0.10
N ALA A 98 17.52 -38.92 0.60
CA ALA A 98 18.94 -39.20 0.83
C ALA A 98 19.14 -40.25 1.95
N VAL A 99 18.34 -40.18 3.02
CA VAL A 99 18.39 -41.16 4.11
C VAL A 99 17.91 -42.55 3.66
N LEU A 100 16.88 -42.63 2.81
CA LEU A 100 16.40 -43.90 2.26
C LEU A 100 17.36 -44.54 1.23
N ALA A 101 18.17 -43.76 0.53
CA ALA A 101 19.13 -44.27 -0.45
C ALA A 101 20.44 -44.82 0.17
N LEU A 102 20.72 -44.49 1.44
CA LEU A 102 21.89 -44.99 2.19
C LEU A 102 21.56 -46.25 3.02
N ALA A 103 20.30 -46.71 2.99
CA ALA A 103 19.81 -47.86 3.77
C ALA A 103 19.55 -49.12 2.93
N THR A 104 19.95 -49.12 1.65
CA THR A 104 19.95 -50.27 0.72
C THR A 104 21.36 -50.55 0.27
#